data_AF-A0A8J6KFA3-F1
#
_entry.id   AF-A0A8J6KFA3-F1
#
_cell.length_a   1.000
_cell.length_b   1.000
_cell.length_c   1.000
_cell.angle_alpha   90.00
_cell.angle_beta   90.00
_cell.angle_gamma   90.00
#
_symmetry.space_group_name_H-M   'P 1'
#
loop_
_entity.id
_entity.type
_entity.pdbx_description
1 polymer ?
#
loop_
_entity_poly.entity_id
_entity_poly.type
_entity_poly.pdbx_seq_one_letter_code
_entity_poly.pdbx_strand_id
1 'polypeptide(L)'
;MDTQPAFLPNDSSKKRLIEDTEDWKPRTGTTQSRSFRILAQLTGTDFMQDPDDENMKKVREKFITELQSPRYTRLRDWHHGRSACSLNVKP
;
A
#
# COMPACT_ATOMS: atom_id res chain seq x y z
N MET A 1 39.94 -24.07 30.60
CA MET A 1 38.77 -24.40 29.77
C MET A 1 37.89 -23.17 29.76
N ASP A 2 38.22 -22.25 28.86
CA ASP A 2 37.64 -20.92 28.76
C ASP A 2 36.19 -20.98 28.32
N THR A 3 35.28 -20.53 29.17
CA THR A 3 33.86 -20.38 28.83
C THR A 3 33.69 -18.99 28.23
N GLN A 4 33.79 -18.89 26.91
CA GLN A 4 33.48 -17.68 26.16
C GLN A 4 31.99 -17.33 26.35
N PRO A 5 31.63 -16.15 26.90
CA PRO A 5 30.25 -15.68 26.82
C PRO A 5 30.01 -15.24 25.38
N ALA A 6 29.16 -15.97 24.66
CA ALA A 6 28.68 -15.55 23.35
C ALA A 6 27.87 -14.26 23.52
N PHE A 7 28.54 -13.12 23.38
CA PHE A 7 27.91 -11.85 23.05
C PHE A 7 27.25 -12.03 21.67
N LEU A 8 25.99 -12.45 21.65
CA LEU A 8 25.13 -12.25 20.49
C LEU A 8 24.56 -10.82 20.60
N PRO A 9 25.00 -9.86 19.76
CA PRO A 9 24.42 -8.53 19.74
C PRO A 9 23.03 -8.65 19.11
N ASN A 10 22.00 -8.81 19.93
CA ASN A 10 20.64 -8.92 19.43
C ASN A 10 19.66 -7.93 20.07
N ASP A 11 20.14 -6.69 20.20
CA ASP A 11 19.26 -5.52 20.26
C ASP A 11 18.46 -5.33 18.94
N SER A 12 18.94 -5.90 17.82
CA SER A 12 18.26 -5.80 16.52
C SER A 12 16.97 -6.62 16.46
N SER A 13 16.93 -7.84 17.01
CA SER A 13 15.70 -8.64 17.00
C SER A 13 14.66 -8.12 17.97
N LYS A 14 15.05 -7.50 19.09
CA LYS A 14 14.11 -6.77 19.96
C LYS A 14 13.58 -5.49 19.32
N LYS A 15 14.41 -4.73 18.58
CA LYS A 15 13.96 -3.58 17.77
C LYS A 15 13.04 -3.99 16.62
N ARG A 16 13.33 -5.10 15.94
CA ARG A 16 12.46 -5.69 14.88
C ARG A 16 11.11 -6.14 15.42
N LEU A 17 11.09 -6.71 16.63
CA LEU A 17 9.85 -7.11 17.32
C LEU A 17 8.96 -5.90 17.68
N ILE A 18 9.56 -4.73 17.94
CA ILE A 18 8.82 -3.48 18.20
C ILE A 18 8.28 -2.88 16.87
N GLU A 19 9.02 -2.99 15.76
CA GLU A 19 8.54 -2.61 14.42
C GLU A 19 7.36 -3.51 13.94
N ASP A 20 7.27 -4.75 14.43
CA ASP A 20 6.14 -5.66 14.17
C ASP A 20 4.81 -5.19 14.80
N THR A 21 4.85 -4.21 15.71
CA THR A 21 3.65 -3.70 16.38
C THR A 21 3.17 -2.34 15.85
N GLU A 22 4.00 -1.55 15.15
CA GLU A 22 3.68 -0.16 14.79
C GLU A 22 3.18 0.08 13.35
N ASP A 23 3.36 -0.86 12.42
CA ASP A 23 3.16 -0.58 10.99
C ASP A 23 2.10 -1.53 10.35
N TRP A 24 0.85 -1.46 10.83
CA TRP A 24 -0.29 -2.11 10.14
C TRP A 24 -0.71 -1.35 8.87
N LYS A 25 -0.20 -0.12 8.70
CA LYS A 25 -0.46 0.67 7.51
C LYS A 25 0.40 0.16 6.35
N PRO A 26 -0.15 0.06 5.13
CA PRO A 26 0.67 -0.15 3.95
C PRO A 26 1.71 0.97 3.88
N ARG A 27 3.02 0.65 3.91
CA ARG A 27 4.04 1.65 3.57
C ARG A 27 3.85 2.05 2.11
N THR A 28 3.84 3.35 1.87
CA THR A 28 3.65 3.98 0.56
C THR A 28 4.52 3.28 -0.49
N GLY A 29 3.89 2.66 -1.50
CA GLY A 29 4.58 2.04 -2.63
C GLY A 29 4.66 0.51 -2.64
N THR A 30 4.17 -0.20 -1.60
CA THR A 30 4.01 -1.67 -1.67
C THR A 30 2.55 -2.08 -1.50
N THR A 31 2.09 -2.94 -2.40
CA THR A 31 0.77 -3.56 -2.41
C THR A 31 0.70 -4.82 -1.54
N GLN A 32 1.86 -5.27 -1.05
CA GLN A 32 2.03 -6.51 -0.29
C GLN A 32 2.25 -6.22 1.20
N SER A 33 1.51 -6.91 2.06
CA SER A 33 1.64 -6.75 3.52
C SER A 33 3.06 -7.08 3.98
N ARG A 34 3.53 -6.41 5.05
CA ARG A 34 4.85 -6.68 5.64
C ARG A 34 4.96 -8.12 6.12
N SER A 35 3.90 -8.66 6.74
CA SER A 35 3.82 -10.06 7.18
C SER A 35 3.97 -11.05 6.02
N PHE A 36 3.31 -10.82 4.89
CA PHE A 36 3.45 -11.70 3.73
C PHE A 36 4.84 -11.57 3.07
N ARG A 37 5.44 -10.37 3.03
CA ARG A 37 6.84 -10.18 2.59
C ARG A 37 7.86 -10.89 3.48
N ILE A 38 7.63 -10.89 4.80
CA ILE A 38 8.46 -11.65 5.76
C ILE A 38 8.33 -13.15 5.48
N LEU A 39 7.11 -13.66 5.26
CA LEU A 39 6.90 -15.07 4.90
C LEU A 39 7.62 -15.45 3.61
N ALA A 40 7.62 -14.58 2.60
CA ALA A 40 8.34 -14.80 1.36
C ALA A 40 9.86 -14.90 1.58
N GLN A 41 10.45 -14.03 2.41
CA GLN A 41 11.88 -14.11 2.75
C GLN A 41 12.23 -15.38 3.53
N LEU A 42 11.37 -15.80 4.46
CA LEU A 42 11.59 -17.03 5.24
C LEU A 42 11.50 -18.29 4.38
N THR A 43 10.62 -18.28 3.38
CA THR A 43 10.40 -19.42 2.48
C THR A 43 11.32 -19.39 1.26
N GLY A 44 12.04 -18.28 1.03
CA GLY A 44 12.85 -18.08 -0.17
C GLY A 44 12.01 -17.92 -1.43
N THR A 45 10.90 -17.18 -1.35
CA THR A 45 9.99 -16.89 -2.46
C THR A 45 9.83 -15.38 -2.68
N ASP A 46 10.75 -14.56 -2.16
CA ASP A 46 10.75 -13.11 -2.25
C ASP A 46 10.88 -12.57 -3.69
N PHE A 47 11.33 -13.41 -4.62
CA PHE A 47 11.38 -13.15 -6.06
C PHE A 47 10.13 -13.61 -6.83
N MET A 48 9.20 -14.32 -6.18
CA MET A 48 7.93 -14.71 -6.80
C MET A 48 6.98 -13.51 -6.78
N GLN A 49 6.84 -12.85 -7.92
CA GLN A 49 5.85 -11.79 -8.09
C GLN A 49 4.46 -12.41 -8.20
N ASP A 50 3.55 -12.05 -7.30
CA ASP A 50 2.17 -12.53 -7.36
C ASP A 50 1.50 -12.00 -8.65
N PRO A 51 0.87 -12.87 -9.46
CA PRO A 51 0.18 -12.45 -10.68
C PRO A 51 -0.96 -11.47 -10.40
N ASP A 52 -1.53 -11.51 -9.20
CA ASP A 52 -2.60 -10.61 -8.77
C ASP A 52 -2.12 -9.17 -8.56
N ASP A 53 -0.83 -8.96 -8.27
CA ASP A 53 -0.29 -7.64 -7.99
C ASP A 53 -0.28 -6.75 -9.25
N GLU A 54 0.05 -7.35 -10.40
CA GLU A 54 -0.03 -6.68 -11.70
C GLU A 54 -1.47 -6.40 -12.12
N ASN A 55 -2.38 -7.33 -11.82
CA ASN A 55 -3.81 -7.11 -12.08
C ASN A 55 -4.34 -5.93 -11.25
N MET A 56 -4.00 -5.86 -9.96
CA MET A 56 -4.39 -4.77 -9.08
C MET A 56 -3.80 -3.42 -9.51
N LYS A 57 -2.54 -3.39 -9.97
CA LYS A 57 -1.93 -2.18 -10.56
C LYS A 57 -2.69 -1.74 -11.81
N LYS A 58 -2.97 -2.68 -12.72
CA LYS A 58 -3.71 -2.42 -13.97
C LYS A 58 -5.13 -1.93 -13.73
N VAL A 59 -5.83 -2.48 -12.73
CA VAL A 59 -7.18 -2.02 -12.35
C VAL A 59 -7.12 -0.60 -11.78
N ARG A 60 -6.15 -0.30 -10.91
CA ARG A 60 -5.93 1.06 -10.41
C ARG A 60 -5.63 2.05 -11.53
N GLU A 61 -4.75 1.70 -12.45
CA GLU A 61 -4.39 2.55 -13.58
C GLU A 61 -5.58 2.81 -14.51
N LYS A 62 -6.37 1.77 -14.82
CA LYS A 62 -7.63 1.91 -15.57
C LYS A 62 -8.60 2.84 -14.87
N PHE A 63 -8.74 2.71 -13.55
CA PHE A 63 -9.62 3.58 -12.75
C PHE A 63 -9.18 5.03 -12.78
N ILE A 64 -7.88 5.31 -12.60
CA ILE A 64 -7.33 6.68 -12.69
C ILE A 64 -7.52 7.26 -14.09
N THR A 65 -7.26 6.47 -15.13
CA THR A 65 -7.47 6.88 -16.52
C THR A 65 -8.94 7.22 -16.79
N GLU A 66 -9.88 6.40 -16.30
CA GLU A 66 -11.32 6.65 -16.44
C GLU A 66 -11.76 7.90 -15.67
N LEU A 67 -11.19 8.15 -14.49
CA LEU A 67 -11.39 9.39 -13.71
C LEU A 67 -10.94 10.65 -14.48
N GLN A 68 -9.93 10.52 -15.33
CA GLN A 68 -9.42 11.58 -16.19
C GLN A 68 -10.12 11.64 -17.56
N SER A 69 -11.03 10.70 -17.83
CA SER A 69 -11.75 10.63 -19.09
C SER A 69 -12.63 11.86 -19.32
N PRO A 70 -12.73 12.36 -20.58
CA PRO A 70 -13.67 13.43 -20.94
C PRO A 70 -15.11 13.13 -20.53
N ARG A 71 -15.51 11.85 -20.58
CA ARG A 71 -16.85 11.41 -20.17
C ARG A 71 -17.10 11.67 -18.69
N TYR A 72 -16.17 11.25 -17.83
CA TYR A 72 -16.30 11.43 -16.38
C TYR A 72 -16.25 12.92 -16.00
N THR A 73 -15.37 13.70 -16.63
CA THR A 73 -15.28 15.15 -16.40
C THR A 73 -16.60 15.85 -16.70
N ARG A 74 -17.25 15.54 -17.82
CA ARG A 74 -18.56 16.11 -18.17
C ARG A 74 -19.65 15.76 -17.15
N LEU A 75 -19.66 14.52 -16.66
CA LEU A 75 -20.61 14.08 -15.64
C LEU A 75 -20.37 14.80 -14.30
N ARG A 76 -19.09 14.92 -13.90
CA ARG A 76 -18.64 15.62 -12.70
C ARG A 76 -19.10 17.08 -12.73
N ASP A 77 -18.84 17.79 -13.84
CA ASP A 77 -19.18 19.20 -13.99
C ASP A 77 -20.69 19.44 -14.03
N TRP A 78 -21.44 18.55 -14.68
CA TRP A 78 -22.90 18.59 -14.66
C TRP A 78 -23.45 18.46 -13.24
N HIS A 79 -22.92 17.50 -12.46
CA HIS A 79 -23.32 17.32 -11.08
C HIS A 79 -22.95 18.53 -10.22
N HIS A 80 -21.75 19.09 -10.39
CA HIS A 80 -21.32 20.29 -9.68
C HIS A 80 -22.24 21.49 -9.98
N GLY A 81 -22.55 21.75 -11.25
CA GLY A 81 -23.47 22.83 -11.62
C GLY A 81 -24.88 22.63 -11.06
N ARG A 82 -25.41 21.40 -11.14
CA ARG A 82 -26.73 21.07 -10.57
C ARG A 82 -26.76 21.23 -9.05
N SER A 83 -25.72 20.77 -8.36
CA SER A 83 -25.59 20.88 -6.90
C SER A 83 -25.43 22.33 -6.45
N ALA A 84 -24.61 23.13 -7.14
CA ALA A 84 -24.41 24.55 -6.84
C ALA A 84 -25.73 25.33 -6.93
N CYS A 85 -26.51 25.11 -8.00
CA CYS A 85 -27.83 25.71 -8.16
C CYS A 85 -28.81 25.27 -7.07
N SER A 86 -28.80 23.98 -6.70
CA SER A 86 -29.71 23.45 -5.67
C SER A 86 -29.38 23.97 -4.27
N LEU A 87 -28.10 24.27 -4.01
CA LEU A 87 -27.60 24.77 -2.73
C LEU A 87 -27.47 26.31 -2.70
N ASN A 88 -27.94 27.01 -3.75
CA ASN A 88 -27.85 28.46 -3.90
C ASN A 88 -26.42 29.03 -3.77
N VAL A 89 -25.41 28.21 -4.04
CA VAL A 89 -23.99 28.58 -4.01
C VAL A 89 -23.68 29.14 -5.39
N LYS A 90 -23.33 30.42 -5.47
CA LYS A 90 -22.84 31.02 -6.72
C LYS A 90 -21.44 30.46 -7.02
N PRO A 91 -21.10 30.21 -8.29
CA PRO A 91 -19.76 29.80 -8.67
C PRO A 91 -18.71 30.85 -8.27
#